data_AF-A0A2H3D3E6-F1
#
_entry.id   AF-A0A2H3D3E6-F1
#
_cell.length_a   1.000
_cell.length_b   1.000
_cell.length_c   1.000
_cell.angle_alpha   90.00
_cell.angle_beta   90.00
_cell.angle_gamma   90.00
#
_symmetry.space_group_name_H-M   'P 1'
#
loop_
_entity.id
_entity.type
_entity.pdbx_description
1 polymer ?
#
loop_
_entity_poly.entity_id
_entity_poly.type
_entity_poly.pdbx_seq_one_letter_code
_entity_poly.pdbx_strand_id
1 'polypeptide(L)' 'LLIYQRLKTKESEIPHQTKLCKVILEKAQEVQSQIKELFKEVSGQISLTFDAWTLKAYDSYLAVMA' A
#
# COMPACT_ATOMS: atom_id res chain seq x y z
N LEU A 1 -21.01 8.81 2.29
CA LEU A 1 -20.43 8.60 3.64
C LEU A 1 -19.35 9.61 3.99
N LEU A 2 -18.37 9.90 3.12
CA LEU A 2 -17.31 10.89 3.38
C LEU A 2 -17.81 12.34 3.58
N ILE A 3 -18.86 12.75 2.88
CA ILE A 3 -19.47 14.09 2.98
C ILE A 3 -20.03 14.35 4.40
N TYR A 4 -20.46 13.30 5.11
CA TYR A 4 -20.99 13.41 6.47
C TYR A 4 -19.89 13.46 7.55
N GLN A 5 -18.64 13.12 7.21
CA GLN A 5 -17.53 13.11 8.16
C GLN A 5 -16.79 14.46 8.24
N ARG A 6 -16.98 15.36 7.25
CA ARG A 6 -16.40 16.71 7.26
C ARG A 6 -17.36 17.73 6.66
N LEU A 7 -18.04 18.48 7.53
CA LEU A 7 -18.97 19.59 7.19
C LEU A 7 -18.34 20.72 6.33
N LYS A 8 -17.03 20.69 6.07
CA LYS A 8 -16.29 21.76 5.36
C LYS A 8 -15.62 21.30 4.06
N THR A 9 -15.71 20.02 3.70
CA THR A 9 -15.07 19.52 2.47
C THR A 9 -16.04 19.64 1.30
N LYS A 10 -15.65 20.37 0.26
CA LYS A 10 -16.46 20.48 -0.97
C LYS A 10 -16.34 19.18 -1.76
N GLU A 11 -17.38 18.80 -2.52
CA GLU A 11 -17.34 17.58 -3.36
C GLU A 11 -16.15 17.58 -4.33
N SER A 12 -15.77 18.76 -4.84
CA SER A 12 -14.59 18.97 -5.70
C SER A 12 -13.26 18.68 -5.02
N GLU A 13 -13.22 18.68 -3.69
CA GLU A 13 -12.03 18.40 -2.88
C GLU A 13 -11.91 16.90 -2.54
N ILE A 14 -12.96 16.11 -2.78
CA ILE A 14 -12.93 14.66 -2.62
C ILE A 14 -12.34 14.06 -3.90
N PRO A 15 -11.13 13.47 -3.85
CA PRO A 15 -10.54 12.87 -5.03
C PRO A 15 -11.39 11.67 -5.47
N HIS A 16 -11.71 11.62 -6.77
CA HIS A 16 -12.32 10.44 -7.36
C HIS A 16 -11.44 9.20 -7.10
N GLN A 17 -12.07 8.04 -6.91
CA GLN A 17 -11.36 6.80 -6.56
C GLN A 17 -10.20 6.48 -7.51
N THR A 18 -10.38 6.71 -8.82
CA THR A 18 -9.32 6.49 -9.82
C THR A 18 -8.11 7.41 -9.62
N LYS A 19 -8.34 8.66 -9.21
CA LYS A 19 -7.27 9.62 -8.89
C LYS A 19 -6.51 9.18 -7.64
N LEU A 20 -7.23 8.71 -6.62
CA LEU A 20 -6.61 8.18 -5.40
C LEU A 20 -5.76 6.94 -5.69
N CYS A 21 -6.30 5.97 -6.44
CA CYS A 21 -5.56 4.77 -6.84
C CYS A 21 -4.28 5.13 -7.61
N LYS A 22 -4.36 6.08 -8.56
CA LYS A 22 -3.20 6.53 -9.32
C LYS A 22 -2.11 7.12 -8.41
N VAL A 23 -2.48 8.01 -7.50
CA VAL A 23 -1.53 8.64 -6.56
C VAL A 23 -0.88 7.61 -5.64
N ILE A 24 -1.65 6.63 -5.13
CA ILE A 24 -1.12 5.55 -4.28
C ILE A 24 -0.10 4.72 -5.06
N LEU A 25 -0.41 4.35 -6.31
CA LEU A 25 0.49 3.56 -7.15
C LEU A 25 1.78 4.33 -7.49
N GLU A 26 1.67 5.61 -7.86
CA GLU A 26 2.82 6.47 -8.14
C GLU A 26 3.72 6.57 -6.90
N LYS A 27 3.14 6.75 -5.71
CA LYS A 27 3.92 6.82 -4.47
C LYS A 27 4.57 5.49 -4.12
N ALA A 28 3.86 4.37 -4.34
CA ALA A 28 4.41 3.04 -4.12
C ALA A 28 5.61 2.76 -5.03
N GLN A 29 5.55 3.16 -6.30
CA GLN A 29 6.65 3.03 -7.26
C GLN A 29 7.87 3.86 -6.84
N GLU A 30 7.65 5.10 -6.39
CA GLU A 30 8.72 5.97 -5.88
C GLU A 30 9.45 5.32 -4.70
N VAL A 31 8.70 4.84 -3.70
CA VAL A 31 9.25 4.18 -2.51
C VAL A 31 9.96 2.88 -2.89
N GLN A 32 9.39 2.08 -3.80
CA GLN A 32 10.02 0.87 -4.30
C GLN A 32 11.39 1.15 -4.92
N SER A 33 11.52 2.24 -5.70
CA SER A 33 12.81 2.63 -6.28
C SER A 33 13.83 3.00 -5.20
N GLN A 34 13.42 3.71 -4.15
CA GLN A 34 14.31 4.07 -3.04
C GLN A 34 14.79 2.84 -2.25
N ILE A 35 13.86 1.93 -1.94
CA ILE A 35 14.16 0.67 -1.24
C ILE A 35 15.10 -0.21 -2.08
N LYS A 36 14.92 -0.25 -3.41
CA LYS A 36 15.80 -1.01 -4.30
C LYS A 36 17.26 -0.53 -4.23
N GLU A 37 17.48 0.77 -4.14
CA GLU A 37 18.83 1.32 -3.97
C GLU A 37 19.40 0.98 -2.59
N LEU A 38 18.61 1.12 -1.52
CA LEU A 38 19.02 0.71 -0.16
C LEU A 38 19.44 -0.76 -0.10
N PHE A 39 18.67 -1.66 -0.72
CA PHE A 39 18.98 -3.09 -0.71
C PHE A 39 20.25 -3.48 -1.46
N LYS A 40 20.80 -2.63 -2.33
CA LYS A 40 22.14 -2.88 -2.91
C LYS A 40 23.25 -2.81 -1.86
N GLU A 41 23.04 -2.06 -0.78
CA GLU A 41 24.05 -1.82 0.26
C GLU A 41 23.97 -2.84 1.41
N VAL A 42 22.82 -3.51 1.61
CA VAL A 42 22.50 -4.31 2.81
C VAL A 42 22.65 -5.83 2.57
N SER A 43 23.66 -6.25 1.78
CA SER A 43 23.84 -7.67 1.44
C SER A 43 23.98 -8.57 2.67
N GLY A 44 23.07 -9.53 2.82
CA GLY A 44 23.13 -10.58 3.85
C GLY A 44 22.48 -10.27 5.21
N GLN A 45 21.81 -9.13 5.37
CA GLN A 45 21.16 -8.74 6.64
C GLN A 45 19.63 -8.72 6.58
N ILE A 46 19.04 -9.22 5.50
CA ILE A 46 17.59 -9.17 5.25
C ILE A 46 17.01 -10.54 5.57
N SER A 47 16.00 -10.59 6.44
CA SER A 47 15.25 -11.81 6.75
C SER A 47 13.83 -11.68 6.21
N LEU A 48 13.42 -12.64 5.39
CA LEU A 48 12.04 -12.70 4.91
C LEU A 48 11.18 -13.44 5.94
N THR A 49 10.07 -12.82 6.33
CA THR A 49 9.03 -13.45 7.13
C THR A 49 7.74 -13.45 6.33
N PHE A 50 6.88 -14.44 6.56
CA PHE A 50 5.58 -14.50 5.94
C PHE A 50 4.52 -14.91 6.94
N ASP A 51 3.32 -14.40 6.71
CA ASP A 51 2.11 -14.81 7.41
C ASP A 51 1.10 -15.30 6.37
N ALA A 52 0.49 -16.44 6.65
CA ALA A 52 -0.47 -17.08 5.76
C ALA A 52 -1.72 -17.43 6.55
N TRP A 53 -2.86 -16.94 6.09
CA TRP A 53 -4.14 -17.17 6.76
C TRP A 53 -5.27 -17.38 5.76
N THR A 54 -6.38 -17.91 6.26
CA THR A 54 -7.62 -18.05 5.48
C THR A 54 -8.72 -17.26 6.19
N LEU A 55 -9.49 -16.47 5.43
CA LEU A 55 -10.63 -15.73 6.00
C LEU A 55 -11.91 -16.57 5.96
N LYS A 56 -12.09 -17.34 4.88
CA LYS A 56 -13.18 -18.30 4.66
C LYS A 56 -12.61 -19.52 3.94
N ALA A 57 -13.37 -20.61 3.90
CA ALA A 57 -12.99 -21.77 3.09
C ALA A 57 -12.69 -21.33 1.65
N TYR A 58 -11.53 -21.74 1.13
CA TYR A 58 -11.02 -21.38 -0.19
C TYR A 58 -10.62 -19.90 -0.41
N ASP A 59 -10.53 -19.09 0.64
CA ASP A 59 -10.04 -17.70 0.58
C ASP A 59 -8.74 -17.53 1.37
N SER A 60 -7.61 -17.80 0.69
CA SER A 60 -6.26 -17.82 1.27
C SER A 60 -5.48 -16.54 0.96
N TYR A 61 -4.78 -16.04 1.97
CA TYR A 61 -3.95 -14.84 1.91
C TYR A 61 -2.51 -15.17 2.32
N LEU A 62 -1.57 -14.46 1.73
CA LEU A 62 -0.15 -14.53 2.05
C LEU A 62 0.39 -13.09 2.14
N ALA A 63 0.89 -12.71 3.31
CA ALA A 63 1.70 -11.53 3.48
C ALA A 63 3.17 -11.92 3.55
N VAL A 64 4.02 -11.16 2.86
CA VAL A 64 5.48 -11.33 2.88
C VAL A 64 6.08 -10.01 3.34
N MET A 65 7.01 -10.06 4.30
CA MET A 65 7.78 -8.93 4.82
C MET A 65 9.26 -9.24 4.70
N ALA A 66 10.07 -8.22 4.40
CA ALA A 66 11.51 -8.30 4.19
C ALA A 66 12.22 -7.26 5.05
#